data_AF-A0A1Z3HJ92-F1
#
_entry.id   AF-A0A1Z3HJ92-F1
#
_cell.length_a   1.000
_cell.length_b   1.000
_cell.length_c   1.000
_cell.angle_alpha   90.00
_cell.angle_beta   90.00
_cell.angle_gamma   90.00
#
_symmetry.space_group_name_H-M   'P 1'
#
loop_
_entity.id
_entity.type
_entity.pdbx_description
1 polymer ?
#
loop_
_entity_poly.entity_id
_entity_poly.type
_entity_poly.pdbx_seq_one_letter_code
_entity_poly.pdbx_strand_id
1 'polypeptide(L)' 'MLRETLKQEIDQLSESQLRKIADFVTVIKRQAHKLAGNIPFWQRATPAERAEDFRSWIAQLPETRLSLPDEAFDRSNIYE' A
#
# COMPACT_ATOMS: atom_id res chain seq x y z
N MET A 1 -21.62 -9.04 -19.68
CA MET A 1 -21.14 -9.91 -20.76
C MET A 1 -20.03 -10.83 -20.26
N LEU A 2 -18.81 -10.33 -19.98
CA LEU A 2 -17.65 -11.15 -19.57
C LEU A 2 -17.92 -12.16 -18.43
N ARG A 3 -18.61 -11.75 -17.36
CA ARG A 3 -18.90 -12.61 -16.21
C ARG A 3 -19.77 -13.83 -16.56
N GLU A 4 -20.75 -13.63 -17.44
CA GLU A 4 -21.67 -14.70 -17.82
C GLU A 4 -21.03 -15.64 -18.84
N THR A 5 -20.20 -15.12 -19.75
CA THR A 5 -19.36 -15.93 -20.66
C THR A 5 -18.38 -16.82 -19.90
N LEU A 6 -17.70 -16.28 -18.88
CA LEU A 6 -16.78 -17.04 -18.04
C LEU A 6 -17.47 -18.16 -17.26
N LYS A 7 -18.70 -17.94 -16.76
CA LYS A 7 -19.46 -19.00 -16.10
C LYS A 7 -19.75 -20.15 -17.06
N GLN A 8 -20.21 -19.83 -18.27
CA GLN A 8 -20.52 -20.83 -19.30
C GLN A 8 -19.27 -21.63 -19.69
N GLU A 9 -18.12 -20.98 -19.83
CA GLU A 9 -16.86 -21.66 -20.13
C GLU A 9 -16.40 -22.55 -18.96
N ILE A 10 -16.53 -22.09 -17.72
CA ILE A 10 -16.17 -22.85 -16.51
C ILE A 10 -17.02 -24.12 -16.37
N ASP A 11 -18.32 -24.03 -16.66
CA ASP A 11 -19.25 -25.17 -16.57
C ASP A 11 -18.91 -26.29 -17.57
N GLN A 12 -18.17 -25.99 -18.65
CA GLN A 12 -17.73 -26.96 -19.66
C GLN A 12 -16.36 -27.59 -19.37
N LEU A 13 -15.67 -27.17 -18.31
CA LEU A 13 -14.32 -27.64 -18.01
C LEU A 13 -14.31 -28.99 -17.29
N SER A 14 -13.27 -29.77 -17.58
CA SER A 14 -12.96 -30.98 -16.80
C SER A 14 -12.44 -30.62 -15.41
N GLU A 15 -12.54 -31.57 -14.47
CA GLU A 15 -12.06 -31.40 -13.10
C GLU A 15 -10.57 -31.03 -13.01
N SER A 16 -9.76 -31.56 -13.93
CA SER A 16 -8.32 -31.23 -14.02
C SER A 16 -8.07 -29.77 -14.41
N GLN A 17 -8.92 -29.18 -15.26
CA GLN A 17 -8.85 -27.79 -15.67
C GLN A 17 -9.42 -26.86 -14.58
N LEU A 18 -10.51 -27.27 -13.93
CA LEU A 18 -11.06 -26.57 -12.76
C LEU A 18 -10.02 -26.48 -11.64
N ARG A 19 -9.23 -27.53 -11.43
CA ARG A 19 -8.14 -27.51 -10.44
C ARG A 19 -7.09 -26.45 -10.75
N LYS A 20 -6.64 -26.36 -12.01
CA LYS A 20 -5.68 -25.33 -12.44
C LYS A 20 -6.24 -23.92 -12.27
N ILE A 21 -7.53 -23.72 -12.56
CA ILE A 21 -8.20 -22.43 -12.33
C ILE A 21 -8.29 -22.13 -10.84
N ALA A 22 -8.63 -23.11 -10.00
CA ALA A 22 -8.66 -22.93 -8.56
C ALA A 22 -7.29 -22.50 -8.03
N ASP A 23 -6.21 -23.17 -8.46
CA ASP A 23 -4.84 -22.82 -8.10
C ASP A 23 -4.51 -21.39 -8.57
N PHE A 24 -4.86 -21.03 -9.80
CA PHE A 24 -4.65 -19.68 -10.33
C PHE A 24 -5.43 -18.60 -9.55
N VAL A 25 -6.69 -18.87 -9.19
CA VAL A 25 -7.51 -17.99 -8.35
C VAL A 25 -6.89 -17.82 -6.96
N THR A 26 -6.30 -18.86 -6.38
CA THR A 26 -5.60 -18.72 -5.09
C THR A 26 -4.37 -17.83 -5.19
N VAL A 27 -3.62 -17.91 -6.30
CA VAL A 27 -2.47 -17.02 -6.57
C VAL A 27 -2.92 -15.57 -6.72
N ILE A 28 -3.97 -15.31 -7.51
CA ILE A 28 -4.54 -13.97 -7.70
C ILE A 28 -5.00 -13.39 -6.36
N LYS A 29 -5.78 -14.15 -5.57
CA LYS A 29 -6.25 -13.70 -4.25
C LYS A 29 -5.09 -13.36 -3.33
N ARG A 30 -4.03 -14.17 -3.34
CA ARG A 30 -2.82 -13.93 -2.53
C ARG A 30 -2.09 -12.66 -2.98
N GLN A 31 -1.97 -12.42 -4.28
CA GLN A 31 -1.37 -11.19 -4.83
C GLN A 31 -2.20 -9.96 -4.50
N ALA A 32 -3.52 -10.02 -4.69
CA ALA A 32 -4.44 -8.94 -4.34
C ALA A 32 -4.37 -8.63 -2.84
N HIS A 33 -4.26 -9.65 -1.98
CA HIS A 33 -4.13 -9.45 -0.54
C HIS A 33 -2.77 -8.83 -0.16
N LYS A 34 -1.68 -9.21 -0.85
CA LYS A 34 -0.37 -8.55 -0.71
C LYS A 34 -0.44 -7.08 -1.11
N LEU A 35 -1.12 -6.75 -2.21
CA LEU A 35 -1.29 -5.38 -2.67
C LEU A 35 -2.15 -4.54 -1.71
N ALA A 36 -3.23 -5.11 -1.18
CA ALA A 36 -4.05 -4.46 -0.14
C ALA A 36 -3.28 -4.23 1.16
N GLY A 37 -2.34 -5.13 1.50
CA GLY A 37 -1.42 -4.97 2.63
C GLY A 37 -0.25 -4.01 2.37
N ASN A 38 -0.06 -3.53 1.15
CA ASN A 38 1.10 -2.72 0.75
C ASN A 38 0.75 -1.23 0.53
N ILE A 39 -0.44 -0.78 0.95
CA ILE A 39 -0.76 0.64 0.95
C ILE A 39 0.10 1.29 2.05
N PRO A 40 1.02 2.21 1.71
CA PRO A 40 1.86 2.86 2.68
C PRO A 40 1.02 3.53 3.78
N PHE A 41 1.53 3.53 5.02
CA PHE A 41 0.81 4.11 6.16
C PHE A 41 0.30 5.53 5.87
N TRP A 42 1.12 6.38 5.24
CA TRP A 42 0.77 7.75 4.89
C TRP A 42 -0.45 7.88 3.96
N GLN A 43 -0.75 6.84 3.18
CA GLN A 43 -1.86 6.82 2.22
C GLN A 43 -3.17 6.30 2.84
N ARG A 44 -3.08 5.48 3.90
CA ARG A 44 -4.25 4.91 4.59
C ARG A 44 -4.59 5.57 5.92
N ALA A 45 -3.65 6.31 6.52
CA ALA A 45 -3.82 6.92 7.83
C ALA A 45 -4.68 8.19 7.78
N THR A 46 -5.55 8.33 8.77
CA THR A 46 -6.27 9.57 9.05
C THR A 46 -5.31 10.68 9.49
N PRO A 47 -5.72 11.97 9.41
CA PRO A 47 -4.90 13.07 9.90
C PRO A 47 -4.47 12.92 11.36
N ALA A 48 -5.36 12.37 12.22
CA ALA A 48 -5.07 12.13 13.63
C ALA A 48 -3.98 11.04 13.82
N GLU A 49 -4.10 9.91 13.10
CA GLU A 49 -3.11 8.84 13.13
C GLU A 49 -1.75 9.29 12.61
N ARG A 50 -1.73 10.12 11.56
CA ARG A 50 -0.48 10.70 11.04
C ARG A 50 0.19 11.63 12.06
N ALA A 51 -0.59 12.44 12.76
CA ALA A 51 -0.07 13.32 13.80
C ALA A 51 0.50 12.52 14.97
N GLU A 52 -0.13 11.41 15.33
CA GLU A 52 0.33 10.55 16.41
C GLU A 52 1.60 9.77 16.06
N ASP A 53 1.67 9.21 14.85
CA ASP A 53 2.86 8.55 14.31
C ASP A 53 4.05 9.52 14.27
N PHE A 54 3.81 10.75 13.81
CA PHE A 54 4.84 11.79 13.77
C PHE A 54 5.34 12.18 15.17
N ARG A 55 4.43 12.37 16.14
CA ARG A 55 4.81 12.63 17.55
C ARG A 55 5.62 11.48 18.13
N SER A 56 5.20 10.25 17.87
CA SER A 56 5.89 9.04 18.33
C SER A 56 7.28 8.91 17.73
N TRP A 57 7.45 9.31 16.46
CA TRP A 57 8.74 9.35 15.80
C TRP A 57 9.65 10.44 16.38
N ILE A 58 9.14 11.67 16.56
CA ILE A 58 9.91 12.77 17.18
C ILE A 58 10.36 12.41 18.59
N ALA A 59 9.49 11.77 19.39
CA ALA A 59 9.81 11.41 20.78
C ALA A 59 11.00 10.44 20.90
N GLN A 60 11.38 9.75 19.81
CA GLN A 60 12.54 8.86 19.76
C GLN A 60 13.84 9.59 19.39
N LEU A 61 13.76 10.84 18.91
CA LEU A 61 14.93 11.60 18.50
C LEU A 61 15.67 12.13 19.74
N PRO A 62 17.01 12.13 19.74
CA PRO A 62 17.78 12.76 20.80
C PRO A 62 17.41 14.24 20.89
N GLU A 63 17.17 14.74 22.11
CA GLU A 63 17.03 16.18 22.34
C GLU A 63 18.38 16.87 22.16
N THR A 64 18.72 17.16 20.91
CA THR A 64 19.85 18.03 20.60
C THR A 64 19.37 19.47 20.71
N ARG A 65 19.97 20.27 21.60
CA ARG A 65 19.77 21.73 21.67
C ARG A 65 20.36 22.47 20.47
N LEU A 66 20.65 21.75 19.39
CA LEU A 66 21.26 22.24 18.18
C LEU A 66 20.12 22.59 17.22
N SER A 67 19.91 23.88 17.00
CA SER A 67 19.08 24.35 15.90
C SER A 67 19.96 24.59 14.69
N LEU A 68 19.40 24.33 13.50
CA LEU A 68 20.00 24.81 12.27
C LEU A 68 19.86 26.34 12.18
N PRO A 69 20.78 27.03 11.49
CA PRO A 69 20.68 28.46 11.24
C PRO A 69 19.51 28.76 10.28
N ASP A 70 19.00 29.99 10.30
CA ASP A 70 17.80 30.40 9.55
C ASP A 70 17.96 30.18 8.04
N GLU A 71 19.18 30.33 7.53
CA GLU A 71 19.52 30.11 6.12
C GLU A 71 19.31 28.65 5.68
N ALA A 72 19.38 27.68 6.60
CA ALA A 72 19.08 26.28 6.29
C ALA A 72 17.58 26.04 6.05
N PHE A 73 16.72 26.97 6.47
CA PHE A 73 15.28 26.94 6.21
C PHE A 73 14.90 27.78 4.98
N ASP A 74 15.84 28.49 4.35
CA ASP A 74 15.56 29.22 3.12
C ASP A 74 15.28 28.25 1.97
N ARG A 75 14.12 28.44 1.34
CA ARG A 75 13.63 27.63 0.22
C ARG A 75 13.55 28.41 -1.08
N SER A 76 14.03 29.66 -1.08
CA SER A 76 14.03 30.56 -2.24
C SER A 76 14.68 29.93 -3.47
N ASN A 77 15.71 29.12 -3.26
CA ASN A 77 16.56 28.56 -4.30
C ASN A 77 16.29 27.08 -4.66
N ILE A 78 15.16 26.51 -4.22
CA ILE A 78 14.85 25.07 -4.43
C ILE A 78 14.36 24.78 -5.86
N TYR A 79 13.86 25.80 -6.58
CA TYR A 79 13.28 25.66 -7.91
C TYR A 79 13.87 26.63 -8.95
N GLU A 80 15.02 27.27 -8.65
CA GLU A 80 15.85 27.92 -9.68
C GLU A 80 16.57 26.86 -10.53
#